data_AF-A0A958PDE3-F1
#
_entry.id   AF-A0A958PDE3-F1
#
_cell.length_a   1.000
_cell.length_b   1.000
_cell.length_c   1.000
_cell.angle_alpha   90.00
_cell.angle_beta   90.00
_cell.angle_gamma   90.00
#
_symmetry.space_group_name_H-M   'P 1'
#
loop_
_entity.id
_entity.type
_entity.pdbx_description
1 polymer ?
#
loop_
_entity_poly.entity_id
_entity_poly.type
_entity_poly.pdbx_seq_one_letter_code
_entity_poly.pdbx_strand_id
1 'polypeptide(L)'
;MKDILSIGNDEKGRYQVIFDNKIEFLEAKEFCRIFGYKISTIYDWKYRPKKNNVPDNLFVKFRRKLHLRTDVLRLMFLSQNPLLTDGPS
;
A
#
# COMPACT_ATOMS: atom_id res chain seq x y z
N MET A 1 12.19 -43.88 -22.13
CA MET A 1 12.61 -42.59 -22.70
C MET A 1 13.05 -41.70 -21.55
N LYS A 2 14.33 -41.31 -21.57
CA LYS A 2 14.89 -40.12 -20.92
C LYS A 2 14.16 -38.89 -21.51
N ASP A 3 13.94 -37.73 -20.91
CA ASP A 3 14.42 -37.01 -19.74
C ASP A 3 13.26 -36.06 -19.33
N ILE A 4 13.25 -35.55 -18.11
CA ILE A 4 13.05 -34.12 -17.77
C ILE A 4 13.41 -34.02 -16.27
N LEU A 5 14.71 -34.16 -16.00
CA LEU A 5 15.32 -33.43 -14.90
C LEU A 5 15.66 -32.05 -15.45
N SER A 6 14.86 -31.07 -15.11
CA SER A 6 15.34 -29.69 -15.03
C SER A 6 14.92 -29.14 -13.68
N ILE A 7 15.56 -29.67 -12.63
CA ILE A 7 15.63 -29.01 -11.33
C ILE A 7 16.57 -27.81 -11.55
N GLY A 8 15.99 -26.74 -12.10
CA GLY A 8 16.65 -25.46 -12.21
C GLY A 8 16.80 -24.86 -10.84
N ASN A 9 18.03 -24.46 -10.50
CA ASN A 9 18.36 -23.66 -9.33
C ASN A 9 17.52 -22.37 -9.30
N ASP A 10 16.42 -22.37 -8.55
CA ASP A 10 15.54 -21.20 -8.46
C ASP A 10 15.35 -20.73 -7.01
N GLU A 11 16.47 -20.49 -6.33
CA GLU A 11 16.47 -19.69 -5.10
C GLU A 11 16.09 -18.22 -5.39
N LYS A 12 16.14 -17.79 -6.65
CA LYS A 12 15.68 -16.46 -7.09
C LYS A 12 14.15 -16.35 -7.13
N GLY A 13 13.43 -17.40 -7.54
CA GLY A 13 11.97 -17.40 -7.64
C GLY A 13 11.22 -17.36 -6.30
N ARG A 14 11.77 -17.90 -5.21
CA ARG A 14 11.07 -17.94 -3.91
C ARG A 14 10.89 -16.57 -3.25
N TYR A 15 11.85 -15.66 -3.45
CA TYR A 15 11.76 -14.30 -2.91
C TYR A 15 10.99 -13.35 -3.83
N GLN A 16 10.92 -13.65 -5.13
CA GLN A 16 10.21 -12.81 -6.09
C GLN A 16 8.71 -12.74 -5.77
N VAL A 17 8.11 -13.88 -5.43
CA VAL A 17 6.70 -13.97 -5.00
C VAL A 17 6.40 -13.18 -3.71
N ILE A 18 7.38 -13.00 -2.81
CA ILE A 18 7.22 -12.19 -1.59
C ILE A 18 7.02 -10.71 -1.94
N PHE A 19 7.63 -10.24 -3.03
CA PHE A 19 7.61 -8.85 -3.45
C PHE A 19 6.74 -8.59 -4.67
N ASP A 20 6.15 -9.60 -5.32
CA ASP A 20 5.33 -9.41 -6.52
C ASP A 20 3.96 -8.79 -6.23
N ASN A 21 3.44 -8.92 -5.01
CA ASN A 21 2.36 -8.07 -4.49
C ASN A 21 2.95 -6.81 -3.87
N LYS A 22 3.61 -5.95 -4.67
CA LYS A 22 4.23 -4.71 -4.16
C LYS A 22 3.15 -3.84 -3.51
N ILE A 23 3.02 -3.97 -2.20
CA ILE A 23 2.42 -2.93 -1.36
C ILE A 23 3.27 -1.70 -1.63
N GLU A 24 2.77 -0.80 -2.46
CA GLU A 24 3.47 0.43 -2.73
C GLU A 24 3.34 1.32 -1.49
N PHE A 25 4.46 1.86 -1.04
CA PHE A 25 4.50 2.80 0.06
C PHE A 25 4.63 4.21 -0.51
N LEU A 26 3.69 5.08 -0.17
CA LEU A 26 3.74 6.49 -0.54
C LEU A 26 4.23 7.31 0.65
N GLU A 27 5.32 8.06 0.52
CA GLU A 27 5.78 8.94 1.60
C GLU A 27 4.70 9.98 1.92
N ALA A 28 4.44 10.24 3.21
CA ALA A 28 3.38 11.16 3.65
C ALA A 28 3.52 12.57 3.06
N LYS A 29 4.75 13.07 2.91
CA LYS A 29 5.02 14.36 2.27
C LYS A 29 4.61 14.37 0.79
N GLU A 30 4.86 13.26 0.11
CA GLU A 30 4.52 13.11 -1.30
C GLU A 30 3.01 13.00 -1.49
N PHE A 31 2.33 12.23 -0.63
CA PHE A 31 0.86 12.21 -0.57
C PHE A 31 0.28 13.64 -0.38
N CYS A 32 0.80 14.40 0.57
CA CYS A 32 0.42 15.80 0.77
C CYS A 32 0.60 16.66 -0.48
N ARG A 33 1.72 16.47 -1.21
CA ARG A 33 2.01 17.21 -2.45
C ARG A 33 1.04 16.88 -3.57
N ILE A 34 0.70 15.60 -3.74
CA ILE A 34 -0.18 15.12 -4.81
C ILE A 34 -1.64 15.51 -4.55
N PHE A 35 -2.13 15.30 -3.32
CA PHE A 35 -3.55 15.43 -2.98
C PHE A 35 -3.91 16.76 -2.30
N GLY A 36 -2.92 17.63 -2.03
CA GLY A 36 -3.14 18.94 -1.42
C GLY A 36 -3.43 18.92 0.09
N TYR A 37 -3.22 17.79 0.77
CA TYR A 37 -3.38 17.71 2.22
C TYR A 37 -2.23 18.39 2.97
N LYS A 38 -2.52 18.98 4.13
CA LYS A 38 -1.49 19.43 5.07
C LYS A 38 -0.86 18.24 5.78
N ILE A 39 0.45 18.28 6.04
CA ILE A 39 1.13 17.21 6.78
C ILE A 39 0.55 17.01 8.19
N SER A 40 0.04 18.08 8.82
CA SER A 40 -0.66 18.02 10.11
C SER A 40 -1.89 17.12 10.05
N THR A 41 -2.65 17.16 8.94
CA THR A 41 -3.81 16.29 8.71
C THR A 41 -3.39 14.82 8.70
N ILE A 42 -2.26 14.51 8.07
CA ILE A 42 -1.74 13.13 8.03
C ILE A 42 -1.33 12.64 9.42
N TYR A 43 -0.74 13.51 10.24
CA TYR A 43 -0.42 13.17 11.62
C TYR A 43 -1.68 13.02 12.48
N ASP A 44 -2.71 13.84 12.28
CA ASP A 44 -4.00 13.68 12.94
C ASP A 44 -4.64 12.33 12.60
N TRP A 45 -4.59 11.91 11.33
CA TRP A 45 -5.05 10.59 10.91
C TRP A 45 -4.29 9.47 11.62
N LYS A 46 -2.96 9.58 11.69
CA LYS A 46 -2.11 8.57 12.34
C LYS A 46 -2.36 8.46 13.84
N TYR A 47 -2.50 9.58 14.55
CA TYR A 47 -2.61 9.58 16.01
C TYR A 47 -4.06 9.49 16.50
N ARG A 48 -5.03 9.78 15.65
CA ARG A 48 -6.47 9.72 15.97
C ARG A 48 -7.24 8.96 14.87
N PRO A 49 -6.89 7.70 14.55
CA PRO A 49 -7.47 6.98 13.42
C PRO A 49 -8.99 6.78 13.56
N LYS A 50 -9.46 6.38 14.75
CA LYS A 50 -10.91 6.21 15.04
C LYS A 50 -11.73 7.47 14.81
N LYS A 51 -11.19 8.64 15.18
CA LYS A 51 -11.88 9.94 15.01
C LYS A 51 -12.04 10.30 13.53
N ASN A 52 -11.04 9.95 12.72
CA ASN A 52 -10.98 10.31 11.31
C ASN A 52 -11.50 9.20 10.38
N ASN A 53 -12.02 8.09 10.94
CA ASN A 53 -12.42 6.90 10.19
C ASN A 53 -11.30 6.38 9.26
N VAL A 54 -10.07 6.36 9.79
CA VAL A 54 -8.87 5.94 9.06
C VAL A 54 -8.46 4.53 9.52
N PRO A 55 -8.13 3.61 8.60
CA PRO A 55 -7.64 2.28 8.97
C PRO A 55 -6.35 2.34 9.79
N ASP A 56 -6.29 1.54 10.87
CA ASP A 56 -5.13 1.51 11.78
C ASP A 56 -3.84 1.05 11.09
N ASN A 57 -3.95 0.28 10.00
CA ASN A 57 -2.82 -0.22 9.22
C ASN A 57 -2.44 0.70 8.04
N LEU A 58 -3.05 1.88 7.88
CA LEU A 58 -2.73 2.79 6.78
C LEU A 58 -1.28 3.27 6.82
N PHE A 59 -0.74 3.48 8.02
CA PHE A 59 0.56 4.11 8.21
C PHE A 59 1.66 3.12 8.57
N VAL A 60 2.79 3.22 7.89
CA VAL A 60 4.01 2.46 8.19
C VAL A 60 5.18 3.41 8.36
N LYS A 61 5.97 3.19 9.43
CA LYS A 61 7.23 3.92 9.64
C LYS A 61 8.38 3.10 9.07
N PHE A 62 9.01 3.61 8.02
CA PHE A 62 10.16 2.98 7.37
C PHE A 62 11.28 3.99 7.18
N ARG A 63 12.52 3.63 7.54
CA ARG A 63 13.70 4.52 7.46
C ARG A 63 13.46 5.93 8.03
N ARG A 64 12.85 5.99 9.22
CA ARG A 64 12.48 7.24 9.95
C ARG A 64 11.44 8.13 9.24
N LYS A 65 10.95 7.73 8.06
CA LYS A 65 9.91 8.42 7.31
C LYS A 65 8.56 7.75 7.51
N LEU A 66 7.50 8.56 7.49
CA LEU A 66 6.13 8.08 7.54
C LEU A 66 5.66 7.80 6.12
N HIS A 67 5.16 6.60 5.88
CA HIS A 67 4.59 6.19 4.61
C HIS A 67 3.14 5.74 4.80
N LEU A 68 2.37 5.85 3.73
CA LEU A 68 1.02 5.32 3.60
C LEU A 68 1.10 4.06 2.74
N ARG A 69 0.39 3.03 3.16
CA ARG A 69 0.12 1.83 2.39
C ARG A 69 -0.88 2.15 1.28
N THR A 70 -0.47 2.10 0.02
CA THR A 70 -1.33 2.50 -1.11
C THR A 70 -2.50 1.55 -1.31
N ASP A 71 -2.35 0.26 -1.01
CA ASP A 71 -3.43 -0.73 -1.03
C ASP A 71 -4.55 -0.37 -0.04
N VAL A 72 -4.17 -0.04 1.20
CA VAL A 72 -5.12 0.39 2.24
C VAL A 72 -5.73 1.74 1.90
N LEU A 73 -4.92 2.69 1.41
CA LEU A 73 -5.38 4.02 0.99
C LEU A 73 -6.43 3.92 -0.14
N ARG A 74 -6.20 3.04 -1.12
CA ARG A 74 -7.14 2.78 -2.22
C ARG A 74 -8.46 2.23 -1.69
N LEU A 75 -8.42 1.21 -0.84
CA LEU A 75 -9.63 0.64 -0.22
C LEU A 75 -10.40 1.67 0.59
N MET A 76 -9.69 2.51 1.35
CA MET A 76 -10.29 3.60 2.12
C MET A 76 -11.02 4.58 1.19
N PHE A 77 -10.39 5.04 0.10
CA PHE A 77 -11.05 5.94 -0.84
C PHE A 77 -12.26 5.33 -1.54
N LEU A 78 -12.17 4.06 -1.95
CA LEU A 78 -13.31 3.35 -2.54
C LEU A 78 -14.47 3.21 -1.55
N SER A 79 -14.19 2.92 -0.28
CA SER A 79 -15.23 2.83 0.76
C SER A 79 -15.95 4.15 1.03
N GLN A 80 -15.26 5.28 0.82
CA GLN A 80 -15.82 6.62 0.97
C GLN A 80 -16.52 7.12 -0.29
N ASN A 81 -16.20 6.55 -1.45
CA ASN A 81 -16.72 6.97 -2.75
C ASN A 81 -17.21 5.74 -3.52
N PRO A 82 -18.40 5.20 -3.17
CA PRO A 82 -18.95 4.00 -3.81
C PRO A 82 -19.10 4.14 -5.33
N LEU A 83 -19.26 5.37 -5.83
CA LEU A 83 -19.36 5.64 -7.27
C LEU A 83 -18.07 5.33 -8.05
N LEU A 84 -16.95 5.11 -7.38
CA LEU A 84 -15.67 4.74 -7.99
C LEU A 84 -15.47 3.22 -8.14
N THR A 85 -16.40 2.38 -7.64
CA THR A 85 -16.29 0.92 -7.73
C THR A 85 -16.82 0.33 -9.04
N ASP A 86 -17.59 1.11 -9.83
CA ASP A 86 -18.28 0.65 -11.03
C ASP A 86 -17.50 0.96 -12.33
N GLY A 87 -16.20 0.66 -12.36
CA GLY A 87 -15.42 0.63 -13.62
C GLY A 87 -15.70 -0.66 -14.39
N PRO A 88 -15.76 -0.66 -15.74
CA PRO A 88 -16.25 -1.79 -16.52
C PRO A 88 -15.37 -3.02 -16.29
N SER A 89 -16.03 -4.14 -16.00
CA SER A 89 -15.44 -5.48 -15.96
C SER A 89 -14.92 -5.91 -17.34
#